data_AF-A0A1B7V399-F1
#
_entry.id   AF-A0A1B7V399-F1
#
_cell.length_a   1.000
_cell.length_b   1.000
_cell.length_c   1.000
_cell.angle_alpha   90.00
_cell.angle_beta   90.00
_cell.angle_gamma   90.00
#
_symmetry.space_group_name_H-M   'P 1'
#
loop_
_entity.id
_entity.type
_entity.pdbx_description
1 polymer ?
#
loop_
_entity_poly.entity_id
_entity_poly.type
_entity_poly.pdbx_seq_one_letter_code
_entity_poly.pdbx_strand_id
1 'polypeptide(L)' 'MSTSFTPELKKLLSEANCYFERQGKGDHEIWYSPITQRRFVVDSCIKSRHTANIVLKQAGLPKYF' A
#
# COMPACT_ATOMS: atom_id res chain seq x y z
N MET A 1 21.46 2.36 -4.34
CA MET A 1 20.21 1.59 -4.44
C MET A 1 19.15 2.30 -3.61
N SER A 2 18.23 3.04 -4.22
CA SER A 2 17.15 3.69 -3.47
C SER A 2 16.21 2.61 -2.94
N THR A 3 16.30 2.30 -1.65
CA THR A 3 15.43 1.34 -0.97
C THR A 3 14.02 1.91 -0.88
N SER A 4 13.11 1.42 -1.71
CA SER A 4 11.68 1.75 -1.66
C SER A 4 11.03 1.07 -0.46
N PHE A 5 10.04 1.72 0.16
CA PHE A 5 9.20 1.13 1.20
C PHE A 5 8.10 0.22 0.62
N THR A 6 7.87 0.27 -0.71
CA THR A 6 6.79 -0.48 -1.37
C THR A 6 6.85 -1.99 -1.13
N PRO A 7 8.00 -2.70 -1.22
CA PRO A 7 8.02 -4.16 -1.03
C PRO A 7 7.57 -4.59 0.37
N GLU A 8 8.05 -3.90 1.41
CA GLU A 8 7.68 -4.19 2.80
C GLU A 8 6.24 -3.78 3.09
N LEU A 9 5.80 -2.63 2.57
CA LEU A 9 4.41 -2.19 2.65
C LEU A 9 3.45 -3.22 2.04
N LYS A 10 3.75 -3.73 0.84
CA LYS A 10 2.93 -4.76 0.18
C LYS A 10 2.85 -6.05 1.01
N LYS A 11 3.95 -6.43 1.67
CA LYS A 11 3.95 -7.60 2.57
C LYS A 11 2.97 -7.41 3.72
N LEU A 12 3.01 -6.27 4.40
CA LEU A 12 2.08 -5.94 5.50
C LEU A 12 0.62 -5.89 5.02
N LEU A 13 0.37 -5.35 3.82
CA LEU A 13 -0.97 -5.32 3.23
C LEU A 13 -1.50 -6.73 2.96
N SER A 14 -0.69 -7.60 2.36
CA SER A 14 -1.05 -8.99 2.09
C SER A 14 -1.31 -9.78 3.38
N GLU A 15 -0.47 -9.60 4.41
CA GLU A 15 -0.66 -10.21 5.74
C GLU A 15 -2.00 -9.77 6.39
N ALA A 16 -2.44 -8.55 6.08
CA ALA A 16 -3.74 -8.01 6.49
C ALA A 16 -4.92 -8.40 5.59
N ASN A 17 -4.74 -9.36 4.67
CA ASN A 17 -5.71 -9.77 3.65
C ASN A 17 -6.13 -8.65 2.68
N CYS A 18 -5.38 -7.55 2.61
CA CYS A 18 -5.53 -6.61 1.51
C CYS A 18 -4.91 -7.22 0.25
N TYR A 19 -5.52 -7.01 -0.90
CA TYR A 19 -5.07 -7.63 -2.14
C TYR A 19 -5.01 -6.64 -3.29
N PHE A 20 -4.06 -6.88 -4.19
CA PHE A 20 -4.00 -6.20 -5.46
C PHE A 20 -5.27 -6.52 -6.26
N GLU A 21 -5.98 -5.48 -6.71
CA GLU A 21 -7.21 -5.63 -7.47
C GLU A 21 -6.95 -5.44 -8.97
N ARG A 22 -6.23 -4.37 -9.35
CA ARG A 22 -5.89 -4.08 -10.74
C ARG A 22 -4.81 -3.00 -10.87
N GLN A 23 -4.26 -2.87 -12.08
CA GLN A 23 -3.38 -1.76 -12.41
C GLN A 23 -4.19 -0.45 -12.56
N GLY A 24 -3.66 0.63 -11.99
CA GLY A 24 -4.12 2.00 -12.18
C GLY A 24 -3.47 2.66 -13.41
N LYS A 25 -3.42 3.99 -13.42
CA LYS A 25 -2.73 4.75 -14.47
C LYS A 25 -1.22 4.70 -14.25
N GLY A 26 -0.47 4.27 -15.26
CA GLY A 26 0.99 4.15 -15.18
C GLY A 26 1.41 2.97 -14.29
N ASP A 27 2.34 3.24 -13.38
CA ASP A 27 2.92 2.26 -12.45
C ASP A 27 2.17 2.17 -11.10
N HIS A 28 1.07 2.90 -10.95
CA HIS A 28 0.23 2.82 -9.76
C HIS A 28 -0.60 1.54 -9.73
N GLU A 29 -0.64 0.90 -8.58
CA GLU A 29 -1.47 -0.27 -8.32
C GLU A 29 -2.71 0.12 -7.51
N ILE A 30 -3.86 -0.47 -7.83
CA ILE A 30 -5.08 -0.34 -7.04
C ILE A 30 -5.23 -1.59 -6.19
N TRP A 31 -5.29 -1.38 -4.89
CA TRP A 31 -5.45 -2.41 -3.88
C TRP A 31 -6.81 -2.27 -3.21
N TYR A 32 -7.36 -3.38 -2.76
CA TYR A 32 -8.60 -3.42 -2.00
C TYR A 32 -8.31 -3.87 -0.55
N SER A 33 -8.86 -3.13 0.41
CA SER A 33 -8.87 -3.53 1.82
C SER A 33 -10.24 -4.10 2.21
N PRO A 34 -10.33 -5.37 2.63
CA PRO A 34 -11.56 -5.90 3.22
C PRO A 34 -11.84 -5.31 4.61
N ILE A 35 -10.83 -4.75 5.29
CA ILE A 35 -10.97 -4.14 6.62
C ILE A 35 -11.78 -2.84 6.52
N THR A 36 -11.44 -1.99 5.55
CA THR A 36 -12.11 -0.69 5.35
C THR A 36 -13.14 -0.71 4.24
N GLN A 37 -13.27 -1.83 3.51
CA GLN A 37 -14.11 -2.00 2.31
C GLN A 37 -13.85 -0.93 1.25
N ARG A 38 -12.59 -0.52 1.11
CA ARG A 38 -12.18 0.58 0.22
C ARG A 38 -11.03 0.17 -0.68
N ARG A 39 -11.02 0.79 -1.85
CA ARG A 39 -9.90 0.76 -2.78
C ARG A 39 -8.95 1.90 -2.48
N PHE A 40 -7.67 1.63 -2.56
CA PHE A 40 -6.61 2.62 -2.36
C PHE A 40 -5.47 2.38 -3.34
N VAL A 41 -4.62 3.39 -3.49
CA VAL A 41 -3.53 3.37 -4.47
C VAL A 41 -2.22 3.08 -3.76
N VAL A 42 -1.43 2.18 -4.34
CA VAL A 42 -0.06 1.87 -3.92
C VAL A 42 0.88 2.23 -5.07
N ASP A 43 1.82 3.13 -4.80
CA ASP A 43 2.86 3.54 -5.74
C ASP A 43 3.96 2.46 -5.82
N SER A 44 4.50 2.24 -7.03
CA SER A 44 5.51 1.21 -7.29
C SER A 44 6.83 1.46 -6.54
N CYS A 45 7.13 2.72 -6.21
CA CYS A 45 8.38 3.18 -5.64
C CYS A 45 8.19 4.30 -4.59
N ILE A 46 7.61 3.94 -3.43
CA ILE A 46 7.45 4.87 -2.31
C ILE A 46 8.79 5.12 -1.62
N LYS A 47 9.28 6.35 -1.69
CA LYS A 47 10.53 6.78 -1.00
C LYS A 47 10.30 7.48 0.34
N SER A 48 9.05 7.78 0.68
CA SER A 48 8.70 8.52 1.90
C SER A 48 7.98 7.63 2.91
N ARG A 49 8.51 7.58 4.14
CA ARG A 49 7.86 6.94 5.30
C ARG A 49 6.48 7.50 5.57
N HIS A 50 6.29 8.80 5.35
CA HIS A 50 4.98 9.43 5.55
C HIS A 50 3.94 8.87 4.57
N THR A 51 4.31 8.76 3.28
CA THR A 51 3.43 8.21 2.24
C THR A 51 3.10 6.74 2.51
N ALA A 52 4.10 5.93 2.88
CA ALA A 52 3.87 4.51 3.23
C ALA A 52 2.86 4.36 4.38
N ASN A 53 2.96 5.20 5.41
CA ASN A 53 2.02 5.19 6.52
C ASN A 53 0.62 5.70 6.17
N ILE A 54 0.50 6.64 5.22
CA ILE A 54 -0.81 7.05 4.69
C ILE A 54 -1.49 5.86 4.01
N VAL A 55 -0.76 5.06 3.23
CA VAL A 55 -1.30 3.86 2.59
C VAL A 55 -1.78 2.84 3.64
N LEU A 56 -0.98 2.58 4.68
CA LEU A 56 -1.42 1.72 5.80
C LEU A 56 -2.70 2.25 6.45
N LYS A 57 -2.78 3.55 6.70
CA LYS A 57 -3.98 4.18 7.26
C LYS A 57 -5.20 4.01 6.35
N GLN A 58 -5.04 4.12 5.02
CA GLN A 58 -6.12 3.90 4.06
C GLN A 58 -6.59 2.43 4.06
N ALA A 59 -5.66 1.49 4.23
CA ALA A 59 -5.95 0.08 4.38
C ALA A 59 -6.59 -0.29 5.73
N GLY A 60 -6.63 0.64 6.70
CA GLY A 60 -7.15 0.41 8.05
C GLY A 60 -6.12 -0.15 9.03
N LEU A 61 -4.84 -0.04 8.72
CA LEU A 61 -3.73 -0.57 9.50
C LEU A 61 -3.04 0.52 10.35
N PRO A 62 -2.42 0.13 11.48
CA PRO A 62 -1.63 1.06 12.28
C PRO A 62 -0.38 1.52 11.53
N LYS A 63 0.21 2.61 12.02
CA LYS A 63 1.48 3.16 11.53
C LYS A 63 2.62 2.15 11.76
N TYR A 64 3.50 1.96 10.77
CA TYR A 64 4.64 1.04 10.86
C TYR A 64 5.99 1.70 10.53
N PHE A 65 6.03 2.66 9.59
CA PHE A 65 7.25 3.30 9.08
C PHE A 65 7.59 4.66 9.72
#